data_AF-A0A964U1R4-F1
#
_entry.id   AF-A0A964U1R4-F1
#
_cell.length_a   1.000
_cell.length_b   1.000
_cell.length_c   1.000
_cell.angle_alpha   90.00
_cell.angle_beta   90.00
_cell.angle_gamma   90.00
#
_symmetry.space_group_name_H-M   'P 1'
#
loop_
_entity.id
_entity.type
_entity.pdbx_description
1 polymer ?
#
loop_
_entity_poly.entity_id
_entity_poly.type
_entity_poly.pdbx_seq_one_letter_code
_entity_poly.pdbx_strand_id
1 'polypeptide(L)'
;MTKNPVALVRLLTMASAVALVVASIAAMFAGVGPSGLAWAWIIGGTMIALSVLSFVVHLAFPDQADRAWDEMNQTAHRASLVFGYWATLAAFLLLLGLVLSDRLDAQAAFYWIGPVLGIAPSLHFILSVLRGRAE
;
A
#
# COMPACT_ATOMS: atom_id res chain seq x y z
N MET A 1 -19.87 3.17 -6.27
CA MET A 1 -18.79 3.91 -5.58
C MET A 1 -19.32 4.40 -4.25
N THR A 2 -18.50 4.35 -3.19
CA THR A 2 -18.90 4.68 -1.81
C THR A 2 -19.36 6.13 -1.74
N LYS A 3 -20.54 6.40 -1.17
CA LYS A 3 -20.98 7.78 -0.91
C LYS A 3 -20.34 8.37 0.35
N ASN A 4 -19.64 7.52 1.12
CA ASN A 4 -18.97 7.86 2.35
C ASN A 4 -17.59 8.49 2.08
N PRO A 5 -17.38 9.79 2.37
CA PRO A 5 -16.09 10.47 2.26
C PRO A 5 -14.95 9.81 3.03
N VAL A 6 -15.20 9.24 4.22
CA VAL A 6 -14.15 8.56 5.01
C VAL A 6 -13.68 7.31 4.27
N ALA A 7 -14.62 6.51 3.75
CA ALA A 7 -14.28 5.32 2.97
C ALA A 7 -13.56 5.67 1.66
N LEU A 8 -14.02 6.73 0.98
CA LEU A 8 -13.40 7.22 -0.26
C LEU A 8 -11.96 7.66 -0.04
N VAL A 9 -11.69 8.47 0.99
CA VAL A 9 -10.32 8.94 1.29
C VAL A 9 -9.41 7.76 1.63
N ARG A 10 -9.87 6.79 2.42
CA ARG A 10 -9.07 5.58 2.69
C ARG A 10 -8.76 4.78 1.44
N LEU A 11 -9.75 4.57 0.56
CA LEU A 11 -9.53 3.91 -0.73
C LEU A 11 -8.55 4.68 -1.61
N LEU A 12 -8.66 6.01 -1.65
CA LEU A 12 -7.72 6.87 -2.37
C LEU A 12 -6.30 6.75 -1.80
N THR A 13 -6.14 6.71 -0.48
CA THR A 13 -4.84 6.51 0.17
C THR A 13 -4.21 5.17 -0.26
N MET A 14 -4.98 4.08 -0.17
CA MET A 14 -4.50 2.75 -0.55
C MET A 14 -4.18 2.68 -2.06
N ALA A 15 -5.04 3.24 -2.90
CA ALA A 15 -4.85 3.25 -4.35
C ALA A 15 -3.65 4.09 -4.77
N SER A 16 -3.46 5.26 -4.14
CA SER A 16 -2.32 6.14 -4.36
C SER A 16 -1.01 5.46 -3.96
N ALA A 17 -0.99 4.73 -2.84
CA ALA A 17 0.18 3.97 -2.41
C ALA A 17 0.59 2.93 -3.47
N VAL A 18 -0.37 2.12 -3.93
CA VAL A 18 -0.15 1.12 -4.99
C VAL A 18 0.32 1.80 -6.27
N ALA A 19 -0.39 2.83 -6.74
CA ALA A 19 -0.09 3.50 -8.00
C ALA A 19 1.31 4.15 -8.00
N LEU A 20 1.69 4.85 -6.94
CA LEU A 20 2.98 5.54 -6.87
C LEU A 20 4.16 4.56 -6.78
N VAL A 21 4.02 3.46 -6.04
CA VAL A 21 5.08 2.45 -5.94
C VAL A 21 5.20 1.66 -7.25
N VAL A 22 4.09 1.30 -7.90
CA VAL A 22 4.13 0.66 -9.21
C VAL A 22 4.74 1.60 -10.26
N ALA A 23 4.37 2.89 -10.24
CA ALA A 23 4.93 3.89 -11.13
C ALA A 23 6.43 4.10 -10.91
N SER A 24 6.90 4.12 -9.66
CA SER A 24 8.33 4.29 -9.37
C SER A 24 9.15 3.08 -9.84
N ILE A 25 8.63 1.87 -9.65
CA ILE A 25 9.26 0.64 -10.16
C ILE A 25 9.28 0.63 -11.69
N ALA A 26 8.15 0.95 -12.34
CA ALA A 26 8.06 1.01 -13.79
C ALA A 26 9.03 2.06 -14.38
N ALA A 27 9.11 3.23 -13.76
CA ALA A 27 10.05 4.29 -14.11
C ALA A 27 11.51 3.83 -13.98
N MET A 28 11.85 3.14 -12.88
CA MET A 28 13.17 2.57 -12.65
C MET A 28 13.57 1.57 -13.75
N PHE A 29 12.67 0.67 -14.14
CA PHE A 29 12.93 -0.30 -15.21
C PHE A 29 12.97 0.31 -16.61
N ALA A 30 12.18 1.35 -16.85
CA ALA A 30 12.19 2.06 -18.13
C ALA A 30 13.35 3.06 -18.25
N GLY A 31 14.16 3.25 -17.19
CA GLY A 31 15.28 4.20 -17.18
C GLY A 31 14.85 5.65 -17.36
N VAL A 32 13.60 5.98 -17.04
CA VAL A 32 13.00 7.31 -17.22
C VAL A 32 12.48 7.84 -15.89
N GLY A 33 12.48 9.16 -15.75
CA GLY A 33 11.90 9.83 -14.59
C GLY A 33 12.91 10.26 -13.53
N PRO A 34 12.42 10.68 -12.35
CA PRO A 34 13.24 11.33 -11.35
C PRO A 34 14.10 10.32 -10.55
N SER A 35 15.09 10.85 -9.82
CA SER A 35 15.98 10.03 -8.99
C SER A 35 15.22 9.29 -7.88
N GLY A 36 15.84 8.24 -7.32
CA GLY A 36 15.24 7.47 -6.21
C GLY A 36 14.87 8.32 -4.99
N LEU A 37 15.68 9.33 -4.65
CA LEU A 37 15.39 10.25 -3.55
C LEU A 37 14.14 11.09 -3.84
N ALA A 38 13.97 11.56 -5.08
CA ALA A 38 12.78 12.30 -5.48
C ALA A 38 11.52 11.43 -5.42
N TRP A 39 11.60 10.16 -5.85
CA TRP A 39 10.51 9.20 -5.68
C TRP A 39 10.15 8.97 -4.20
N ALA A 40 11.15 8.86 -3.32
CA ALA A 40 10.92 8.73 -1.89
C ALA A 40 10.14 9.94 -1.33
N TRP A 41 10.48 11.16 -1.75
CA TRP A 41 9.73 12.37 -1.37
C TRP A 41 8.33 12.41 -1.95
N ILE A 42 8.13 12.01 -3.21
CA ILE A 42 6.81 11.97 -3.84
C ILE A 42 5.91 10.98 -3.11
N ILE A 43 6.39 9.76 -2.86
CA ILE A 43 5.64 8.72 -2.17
C ILE A 43 5.38 9.16 -0.72
N GLY A 44 6.43 9.47 0.03
CA GLY A 44 6.33 9.85 1.44
C GLY A 44 5.48 11.09 1.68
N GLY A 45 5.70 12.15 0.88
CA GLY A 45 4.93 13.39 0.95
C GLY A 45 3.44 13.18 0.62
N THR A 46 3.14 12.38 -0.40
CA THR A 46 1.75 12.05 -0.75
C THR A 46 1.07 11.23 0.35
N MET A 47 1.77 10.25 0.93
CA MET A 47 1.24 9.45 2.03
C MET A 47 0.97 10.28 3.28
N ILE A 48 1.87 11.22 3.61
CA ILE A 48 1.65 12.15 4.72
C ILE A 48 0.43 13.05 4.44
N ALA A 49 0.36 13.66 3.25
CA ALA A 49 -0.76 14.54 2.88
C ALA A 49 -2.11 13.80 2.94
N LEU A 50 -2.19 12.58 2.40
CA LEU A 50 -3.39 11.76 2.44
C LEU A 50 -3.74 11.26 3.84
N SER A 51 -2.73 11.03 4.69
CA SER A 51 -2.96 10.68 6.10
C SER A 51 -3.55 11.86 6.87
N VAL A 52 -3.03 13.07 6.65
CA VAL A 52 -3.59 14.31 7.22
C VAL A 52 -5.01 14.53 6.73
N LEU A 53 -5.27 14.36 5.42
CA LEU A 53 -6.61 14.46 4.87
C LEU A 53 -7.55 13.43 5.49
N SER A 54 -7.11 12.17 5.62
CA SER A 54 -7.88 11.11 6.27
C SER A 54 -8.22 11.46 7.71
N PHE A 55 -7.29 12.05 8.46
CA PHE A 55 -7.52 12.50 9.82
C PHE A 55 -8.56 13.63 9.88
N VAL A 56 -8.40 14.66 9.04
CA VAL A 56 -9.35 15.79 8.96
C VAL A 56 -10.76 15.32 8.61
N VAL A 57 -10.90 14.44 7.60
CA VAL A 57 -12.19 13.91 7.18
C VAL A 57 -12.82 13.03 8.25
N HIS A 58 -12.02 12.28 9.00
CA HIS A 58 -12.51 11.48 10.13
C HIS A 58 -13.06 12.35 11.26
N LEU A 59 -12.41 13.49 11.56
CA LEU A 59 -12.90 14.46 12.55
C LEU A 59 -14.13 15.24 12.07
N ALA A 60 -14.21 15.54 10.77
CA ALA A 60 -15.33 16.28 10.19
C ALA A 60 -16.61 15.44 10.05
N PHE A 61 -16.47 14.12 9.90
CA PHE A 61 -17.59 13.19 9.68
C PHE A 61 -17.52 11.96 10.60
N PRO A 62 -17.58 12.14 11.95
CA PRO A 62 -17.42 11.04 12.90
C PRO A 62 -18.48 9.95 12.73
N ASP A 63 -19.75 10.32 12.53
CA ASP A 63 -20.86 9.35 12.34
C ASP A 63 -20.72 8.50 11.08
N GLN A 64 -19.91 8.96 10.12
CA GLN A 64 -19.64 8.24 8.88
C GLN A 64 -18.42 7.33 9.02
N ALA A 65 -17.59 7.50 10.04
CA ALA A 65 -16.41 6.66 10.25
C ALA A 65 -16.77 5.21 10.56
N ASP A 66 -17.79 4.99 11.40
CA ASP A 66 -18.26 3.65 11.72
C ASP A 66 -18.88 2.98 10.48
N ARG A 67 -19.74 3.72 9.76
CA ARG A 67 -20.32 3.25 8.49
C ARG A 67 -19.25 2.98 7.43
N ALA A 68 -18.15 3.73 7.43
CA ALA A 68 -17.04 3.49 6.51
C ALA A 68 -16.35 2.16 6.82
N TRP A 69 -16.24 1.78 8.09
CA TRP A 69 -15.71 0.46 8.47
C TRP A 69 -16.62 -0.68 8.01
N ASP A 70 -17.93 -0.49 8.09
CA ASP A 70 -18.90 -1.46 7.59
C ASP A 70 -18.82 -1.57 6.05
N GLU A 71 -18.79 -0.44 5.35
CA GLU A 71 -18.66 -0.40 3.87
C GLU A 71 -17.34 -1.03 3.38
N MET A 72 -16.27 -0.92 4.17
CA MET A 72 -14.93 -1.37 3.80
C MET A 72 -14.64 -2.83 4.17
N ASN A 73 -15.64 -3.58 4.68
CA ASN A 73 -15.55 -4.94 5.20
C ASN A 73 -14.33 -5.16 6.12
N GLN A 74 -14.55 -5.14 7.43
CA GLN A 74 -13.49 -5.45 8.40
C GLN A 74 -12.78 -6.78 8.12
N THR A 75 -13.47 -7.77 7.56
CA THR A 75 -12.89 -9.05 7.15
C THR A 75 -11.87 -8.86 6.03
N ALA A 76 -12.18 -8.05 5.02
CA ALA A 76 -11.25 -7.71 3.95
C ALA A 76 -10.02 -6.95 4.47
N HIS A 77 -10.21 -6.05 5.45
CA HIS A 77 -9.12 -5.33 6.10
C HIS A 77 -8.21 -6.27 6.91
N ARG A 78 -8.77 -7.16 7.73
CA ARG A 78 -7.97 -8.15 8.48
C ARG A 78 -7.24 -9.11 7.54
N ALA A 79 -7.93 -9.61 6.52
CA ALA A 79 -7.35 -10.49 5.51
C ALA A 79 -6.20 -9.81 4.77
N SER A 80 -6.30 -8.50 4.48
CA SER A 80 -5.22 -7.78 3.81
C SER A 80 -3.98 -7.60 4.67
N LEU A 81 -4.14 -7.41 5.99
CA LEU A 81 -3.02 -7.39 6.94
C LEU A 81 -2.32 -8.75 7.02
N VAL A 82 -3.10 -9.84 7.13
CA VAL A 82 -2.57 -11.21 7.15
C VAL A 82 -1.86 -11.53 5.84
N PHE A 83 -2.46 -11.18 4.70
CA PHE A 83 -1.84 -11.34 3.38
C PHE A 83 -0.53 -10.56 3.29
N GLY A 84 -0.53 -9.29 3.71
CA GLY A 84 0.66 -8.43 3.70
C GLY A 84 1.81 -9.00 4.54
N TYR A 85 1.51 -9.55 5.72
CA TYR A 85 2.48 -10.25 6.56
C TYR A 85 3.09 -11.45 5.81
N TRP A 86 2.26 -12.34 5.27
CA TRP A 86 2.74 -13.55 4.58
C TRP A 86 3.49 -13.22 3.29
N ALA A 87 3.03 -12.23 2.51
CA ALA A 87 3.69 -11.77 1.32
C ALA A 87 5.08 -11.19 1.63
N THR A 88 5.18 -10.38 2.69
CA THR A 88 6.45 -9.84 3.17
C THR A 88 7.39 -10.93 3.64
N LEU A 89 6.89 -11.89 4.43
CA LEU A 89 7.69 -13.01 4.91
C LEU A 89 8.21 -13.87 3.75
N ALA A 90 7.36 -14.18 2.77
CA ALA A 90 7.77 -14.92 1.58
C ALA A 90 8.84 -14.16 0.79
N ALA A 91 8.65 -12.85 0.56
CA ALA A 91 9.64 -12.01 -0.12
C ALA A 91 10.96 -11.95 0.66
N PHE A 92 10.91 -11.81 1.98
CA PHE A 92 12.08 -11.84 2.86
C PHE A 92 12.84 -13.15 2.72
N LEU A 93 12.17 -14.30 2.82
CA LEU A 93 12.81 -15.62 2.71
C LEU A 93 13.45 -15.84 1.33
N LEU A 94 12.77 -15.41 0.26
CA LEU A 94 13.31 -15.47 -1.10
C LEU A 94 14.56 -14.61 -1.26
N LEU A 95 14.49 -13.35 -0.81
CA LEU A 95 15.62 -12.41 -0.88
C LEU A 95 16.79 -12.87 0.00
N LEU A 96 16.51 -13.40 1.20
CA LEU A 96 17.52 -13.99 2.07
C LEU A 96 18.22 -15.16 1.39
N GLY A 97 17.48 -16.06 0.73
CA GLY A 97 18.07 -17.17 -0.04
C GLY A 97 18.98 -16.68 -1.17
N LEU A 98 18.61 -15.59 -1.86
CA LEU A 98 19.45 -14.97 -2.90
C LEU A 98 20.71 -14.34 -2.32
N VAL A 99 20.63 -13.69 -1.15
CA VAL A 99 21.78 -13.12 -0.46
C VAL A 99 22.73 -14.22 0.03
N LEU A 100 22.21 -15.27 0.65
CA LEU A 100 23.00 -16.40 1.15
C LEU A 100 23.65 -17.24 0.02
N SER A 101 23.20 -17.07 -1.22
CA SER A 101 23.78 -17.73 -2.40
C SER A 101 24.64 -16.79 -3.26
N ASP A 102 24.97 -15.61 -2.74
CA ASP A 102 25.74 -14.56 -3.43
C ASP A 102 25.15 -14.12 -4.78
N ARG A 103 23.83 -14.33 -4.98
CA ARG A 103 23.09 -13.94 -6.19
C ARG A 103 22.60 -12.50 -6.13
N LEU A 104 22.51 -11.92 -4.93
CA LEU A 104 21.98 -10.58 -4.68
C LEU A 104 22.72 -9.98 -3.48
N ASP A 105 23.08 -8.70 -3.54
CA ASP A 105 23.67 -8.03 -2.39
C ASP A 105 22.59 -7.70 -1.33
N ALA A 106 23.00 -7.60 -0.07
CA ALA A 106 22.08 -7.36 1.04
C ALA A 106 21.40 -5.98 0.99
N GLN A 107 22.06 -4.96 0.43
CA GLN A 107 21.53 -3.61 0.27
C GLN A 107 20.42 -3.57 -0.79
N ALA A 108 20.62 -4.23 -1.93
CA ALA A 108 19.62 -4.41 -2.96
C ALA A 108 18.44 -5.25 -2.45
N ALA A 109 18.69 -6.32 -1.70
CA ALA A 109 17.65 -7.11 -1.06
C ALA A 109 16.77 -6.25 -0.11
N PHE A 110 17.41 -5.41 0.71
CA PHE A 110 16.69 -4.48 1.59
C PHE A 110 15.90 -3.41 0.80
N TYR A 111 16.38 -3.00 -0.36
CA TYR A 111 15.60 -2.11 -1.23
C TYR A 111 14.34 -2.80 -1.78
N TRP A 112 14.46 -4.05 -2.21
CA TRP A 112 13.37 -4.81 -2.83
C TRP A 112 12.27 -5.28 -1.88
N ILE A 113 12.54 -5.40 -0.58
CA ILE A 113 11.49 -5.70 0.39
C ILE A 113 10.54 -4.52 0.63
N GLY A 114 11.01 -3.28 0.43
CA GLY A 114 10.26 -2.04 0.65
C GLY A 114 8.94 -1.97 -0.13
N PRO A 115 8.93 -2.20 -1.46
CA PRO A 115 7.69 -2.26 -2.22
C PRO A 115 6.68 -3.30 -1.71
N VAL A 116 7.14 -4.51 -1.39
CA VAL A 116 6.25 -5.58 -0.91
C VAL A 116 5.59 -5.17 0.41
N LEU A 117 6.38 -4.64 1.35
CA LEU A 117 5.90 -4.07 2.60
C LEU A 117 4.90 -2.93 2.38
N GLY A 118 5.22 -2.03 1.45
CA GLY A 118 4.46 -0.80 1.24
C GLY A 118 3.10 -1.00 0.59
N ILE A 119 2.96 -1.99 -0.31
CA ILE A 119 1.75 -2.09 -1.15
C ILE A 119 1.03 -3.44 -1.13
N ALA A 120 1.61 -4.52 -0.61
CA ALA A 120 0.94 -5.82 -0.60
C ALA A 120 -0.40 -5.82 0.17
N PRO A 121 -0.50 -5.25 1.39
CA PRO A 121 -1.79 -5.14 2.09
C PRO A 121 -2.78 -4.28 1.30
N SER A 122 -2.34 -3.10 0.84
CA SER A 122 -3.18 -2.14 0.11
C SER A 122 -3.76 -2.74 -1.18
N LEU A 123 -2.94 -3.46 -1.93
CA LEU A 123 -3.35 -4.14 -3.15
C LEU A 123 -4.39 -5.23 -2.87
N HIS A 124 -4.15 -6.09 -1.87
CA HIS A 124 -5.09 -7.14 -1.50
C HIS A 124 -6.42 -6.56 -1.01
N PHE A 125 -6.37 -5.48 -0.24
CA PHE A 125 -7.54 -4.79 0.25
C PHE A 125 -8.39 -4.23 -0.90
N ILE A 126 -7.78 -3.47 -1.82
CA ILE A 126 -8.47 -2.91 -2.99
C ILE A 126 -9.11 -4.02 -3.83
N LEU A 127 -8.37 -5.10 -4.11
CA LEU A 127 -8.89 -6.23 -4.87
C LEU A 127 -10.07 -6.90 -4.16
N SER A 128 -10.04 -7.00 -2.84
CA SER A 128 -11.13 -7.60 -2.05
C SER A 128 -12.38 -6.73 -2.07
N VAL A 129 -12.23 -5.41 -1.93
CA VAL A 129 -13.33 -4.43 -2.05
C VAL A 129 -13.93 -4.47 -3.46
N LEU A 130 -13.10 -4.49 -4.51
CA LEU A 130 -13.57 -4.54 -5.91
C LEU A 130 -14.26 -5.86 -6.26
N ARG A 131 -13.85 -6.98 -5.66
CA ARG A 131 -14.46 -8.30 -5.89
C ARG A 131 -15.81 -8.48 -5.21
N GLY A 132 -16.29 -7.49 -4.46
CA GLY A 132 -17.55 -7.60 -3.72
C GLY A 132 -17.51 -8.68 -2.63
N ARG A 133 -16.33 -9.19 -2.24
CA ARG A 133 -16.16 -10.04 -1.04
C ARG A 133 -16.20 -9.18 0.23
N ALA A 134 -17.12 -8.23 0.24
CA ALA A 134 -17.58 -7.45 1.37
C ALA A 134 -18.80 -8.12 2.02
N GLU A 135 -18.90 -9.45 1.92
CA GLU A 135 -19.88 -10.29 2.61
C GLU A 135 -19.20 -11.00 3.79
#